data_AF-A0A372IL83-F1
#
_entry.id   AF-A0A372IL83-F1
#
_cell.length_a   1.000
_cell.length_b   1.000
_cell.length_c   1.000
_cell.angle_alpha   90.00
_cell.angle_beta   90.00
_cell.angle_gamma   90.00
#
_symmetry.space_group_name_H-M   'P 1'
#
loop_
_entity.id
_entity.type
_entity.pdbx_description
1 polymer ?
#
loop_
_entity_poly.entity_id
_entity_poly.type
_entity_poly.pdbx_seq_one_letter_code
_entity_poly.pdbx_strand_id
1 'polypeptide(L)'
;MKRSLSLVCVLVSGFVGMSALAQAPADPAPAAAAASPSGTTKIAVIEFQAAVMRTNEGQRNFSELQKKYQPKQQAINQQNLEVENLKKQLQTAGDKLSDQERASQLKSIDEKEKDLQRLVEDTKNDYQSEMGDTFNQLAQKVGEVATTYAQQNGFGLLIDAGTQQSGVLWASPTSDITQAVITAYNAKSGVPAPASVPSAPTPQHTPAAHTGATGAHTTASH
;
A
#
# COMPACT_ATOMS: atom_id res chain seq x y z
N MET A 1 19.62 10.01 24.59
CA MET A 1 20.63 9.96 25.67
C MET A 1 21.98 9.62 25.05
N LYS A 2 23.04 10.34 25.43
CA LYS A 2 24.33 10.42 24.74
C LYS A 2 25.30 9.32 25.21
N ARG A 3 25.91 8.63 24.24
CA ARG A 3 27.24 7.98 24.14
C ARG A 3 28.03 7.61 25.42
N SER A 4 28.55 6.39 25.46
CA SER A 4 29.97 6.15 25.84
C SER A 4 30.45 4.74 25.45
N LEU A 5 31.47 4.70 24.59
CA LEU A 5 32.44 3.62 24.44
C LEU A 5 33.52 3.78 25.52
N SER A 6 33.99 2.69 26.12
CA SER A 6 35.32 2.64 26.73
C SER A 6 35.89 1.23 26.67
N LEU A 7 36.95 1.12 25.87
CA LEU A 7 37.87 0.01 25.68
C LEU A 7 38.98 0.17 26.74
N VAL A 8 39.28 -0.88 27.50
CA VAL A 8 40.50 -0.93 28.34
C VAL A 8 41.12 -2.33 28.23
N CYS A 9 42.27 -2.40 27.57
CA CYS A 9 43.21 -3.51 27.60
C CYS A 9 43.99 -3.48 28.92
N VAL A 10 44.14 -4.62 29.59
CA VAL A 10 45.13 -4.81 30.65
C VAL A 10 46.01 -6.02 30.32
N LEU A 11 47.29 -5.73 30.13
CA LEU A 11 48.43 -6.65 30.10
C LEU A 11 48.84 -6.99 31.53
N VAL A 12 49.09 -8.27 31.84
CA VAL A 12 50.03 -8.66 32.90
C VAL A 12 50.80 -9.91 32.48
N SER A 13 52.12 -9.75 32.52
CA SER A 13 53.18 -10.73 32.32
C SER A 13 53.38 -11.68 33.52
N GLY A 14 53.94 -12.87 33.30
CA GLY A 14 54.73 -13.53 34.35
C GLY A 14 55.01 -15.03 34.24
N PHE A 15 56.28 -15.36 33.98
CA PHE A 15 57.08 -16.47 34.54
C PHE A 15 57.14 -17.89 33.92
N VAL A 16 58.15 -18.04 33.03
CA VAL A 16 59.30 -18.98 33.03
C VAL A 16 59.13 -20.43 33.54
N GLY A 17 59.30 -21.37 32.59
CA GLY A 17 59.72 -22.75 32.83
C GLY A 17 60.42 -23.31 31.58
N MET A 18 61.75 -23.41 31.63
CA MET A 18 62.63 -23.82 30.52
C MET A 18 62.73 -25.35 30.44
N SER A 19 62.33 -25.94 29.32
CA SER A 19 62.68 -27.32 28.93
C SER A 19 62.79 -27.37 27.41
N ALA A 20 64.03 -27.36 26.93
CA ALA A 20 64.37 -27.43 25.52
C ALA A 20 64.28 -28.90 25.05
N LEU A 21 63.14 -29.26 24.49
CA LEU A 21 63.01 -30.36 23.54
C LEU A 21 62.72 -29.72 22.17
N ALA A 22 63.56 -30.04 21.19
CA ALA A 22 63.40 -29.60 19.82
C ALA A 22 62.13 -30.22 19.20
N GLN A 23 60.99 -29.58 19.44
CA GLN A 23 59.79 -29.76 18.61
C GLN A 23 59.97 -28.91 17.36
N ALA A 24 60.03 -29.56 16.20
CA ALA A 24 59.86 -28.88 14.92
C ALA A 24 58.53 -28.10 14.96
N PRO A 25 58.47 -26.87 14.42
CA PRO A 25 57.24 -26.10 14.38
C PRO A 25 56.19 -26.87 13.57
N ALA A 26 55.19 -27.41 14.26
CA ALA A 26 53.95 -27.78 13.61
C ALA A 26 53.23 -26.46 13.33
N ASP A 27 53.16 -26.10 12.05
CA ASP A 27 52.42 -24.92 11.61
C ASP A 27 50.98 -24.97 12.17
N PRO A 28 50.46 -23.87 12.75
CA PRO A 28 49.08 -23.81 13.16
C PRO A 28 48.21 -24.01 11.92
N ALA A 29 47.44 -25.10 11.89
CA ALA A 29 46.42 -25.29 10.86
C ALA A 29 45.53 -24.04 10.83
N PRO A 30 45.34 -23.39 9.67
CA PRO A 30 44.57 -22.16 9.59
C PRO A 30 43.16 -22.44 10.12
N ALA A 31 42.79 -21.78 11.21
CA ALA A 31 41.41 -21.68 11.63
C ALA A 31 40.65 -21.09 10.43
N ALA A 32 39.76 -21.88 9.83
CA ALA A 32 38.89 -21.41 8.76
C ALA A 32 38.11 -20.22 9.31
N ALA A 33 38.53 -19.01 8.94
CA ALA A 33 37.81 -17.80 9.25
C ALA A 33 36.40 -17.98 8.67
N ALA A 34 35.40 -18.09 9.54
CA ALA A 34 34.02 -18.01 9.13
C ALA A 34 33.88 -16.65 8.44
N ALA A 35 33.78 -16.66 7.12
CA ALA A 35 33.53 -15.47 6.33
C ALA A 35 32.22 -14.87 6.85
N SER A 36 32.31 -13.76 7.57
CA SER A 36 31.13 -12.95 7.84
C SER A 36 30.61 -12.51 6.46
N PRO A 37 29.31 -12.68 6.14
CA PRO A 37 28.79 -12.24 4.85
C PRO A 37 28.89 -10.71 4.79
N SER A 38 30.00 -10.22 4.25
CA SER A 38 30.21 -8.82 3.90
C SER A 38 29.50 -8.54 2.59
N GLY A 39 28.18 -8.50 2.64
CA GLY A 39 27.33 -8.07 1.54
C GLY A 39 26.33 -7.03 2.05
N THR A 40 26.27 -5.88 1.40
CA THR A 40 25.17 -4.92 1.62
C THR A 40 23.87 -5.58 1.17
N THR A 41 23.01 -5.97 2.11
CA THR A 41 21.67 -6.48 1.80
C THR A 41 20.86 -5.40 1.10
N LYS A 42 20.41 -5.67 -0.13
CA LYS A 42 19.49 -4.78 -0.85
C LYS A 42 18.08 -4.93 -0.28
N ILE A 43 17.44 -3.81 0.02
CA ILE A 43 16.06 -3.76 0.52
C ILE A 43 15.18 -3.21 -0.60
N ALA A 44 14.12 -3.97 -0.91
CA ALA A 44 13.03 -3.53 -1.77
C ALA A 44 11.89 -2.97 -0.91
N VAL A 45 11.23 -1.96 -1.45
CA VAL A 45 10.03 -1.35 -0.89
C VAL A 45 8.91 -1.50 -1.91
N ILE A 46 7.70 -1.74 -1.43
CA ILE A 46 6.51 -1.84 -2.27
C ILE A 46 5.33 -1.15 -1.60
N GLU A 47 4.52 -0.46 -2.38
CA GLU A 47 3.19 -0.02 -1.98
C GLU A 47 2.21 -1.15 -2.28
N PHE A 48 2.12 -2.16 -1.40
CA PHE A 48 1.53 -3.44 -1.77
C PHE A 48 0.05 -3.34 -2.13
N GLN A 49 -0.75 -2.66 -1.31
CA GLN A 49 -2.17 -2.43 -1.58
C GLN A 49 -2.37 -1.69 -2.90
N ALA A 50 -1.56 -0.66 -3.17
CA ALA A 50 -1.62 0.08 -4.42
C ALA A 50 -1.22 -0.80 -5.62
N ALA A 51 -0.19 -1.63 -5.48
CA ALA A 51 0.24 -2.56 -6.52
C ALA A 51 -0.90 -3.51 -6.90
N VAL A 52 -1.55 -4.12 -5.91
CA VAL A 52 -2.70 -5.02 -6.09
C VAL A 52 -3.81 -4.32 -6.87
N MET A 53 -4.25 -3.15 -6.40
CA MET A 53 -5.36 -2.42 -7.02
C MET A 53 -5.03 -1.87 -8.42
N ARG A 54 -3.76 -1.52 -8.69
CA ARG A 54 -3.33 -0.92 -9.95
C ARG A 54 -2.98 -1.94 -11.04
N THR A 55 -2.94 -3.23 -10.73
CA THR A 55 -2.85 -4.27 -11.77
C THR A 55 -4.06 -4.21 -12.72
N ASN A 56 -3.91 -4.71 -13.95
CA ASN A 56 -5.00 -4.74 -14.92
C ASN A 56 -6.18 -5.57 -14.41
N GLU A 57 -5.88 -6.72 -13.80
CA GLU A 57 -6.88 -7.57 -13.14
C GLU A 57 -7.54 -6.86 -11.96
N GLY A 58 -6.79 -6.15 -11.12
CA GLY A 58 -7.34 -5.36 -10.01
C GLY A 58 -8.32 -4.30 -10.49
N GLN A 59 -7.89 -3.45 -11.41
CA GLN A 59 -8.74 -2.41 -11.98
C GLN A 59 -10.03 -2.99 -12.61
N ARG A 60 -9.92 -4.11 -13.33
CA ARG A 60 -11.07 -4.80 -13.92
C ARG A 60 -12.01 -5.33 -12.83
N ASN A 61 -11.50 -6.12 -11.89
CA ASN A 61 -12.31 -6.78 -10.87
C ASN A 61 -13.02 -5.75 -9.98
N PHE A 62 -12.33 -4.69 -9.54
CA PHE A 62 -12.96 -3.64 -8.72
C PHE A 62 -13.98 -2.81 -9.52
N SER A 63 -13.76 -2.59 -10.83
CA SER A 63 -14.75 -1.96 -11.70
C SER A 63 -15.99 -2.83 -11.90
N GLU A 64 -15.80 -4.14 -12.10
CA GLU A 64 -16.90 -5.11 -12.20
C GLU A 64 -17.70 -5.18 -10.89
N LEU A 65 -17.01 -5.17 -9.74
CA LEU A 65 -17.65 -5.11 -8.43
C LEU A 65 -18.46 -3.83 -8.26
N GLN A 66 -17.92 -2.66 -8.62
CA GLN A 66 -18.66 -1.40 -8.57
C GLN A 66 -19.92 -1.45 -9.44
N LYS A 67 -19.82 -1.99 -10.67
CA LYS A 67 -20.96 -2.15 -11.59
C LYS A 67 -22.00 -3.12 -11.03
N LYS A 68 -21.59 -4.22 -10.40
CA LYS A 68 -22.48 -5.20 -9.75
C LYS A 68 -23.35 -4.55 -8.67
N TYR A 69 -22.81 -3.60 -7.92
CA TYR A 69 -23.51 -2.94 -6.81
C TYR A 69 -24.26 -1.66 -7.20
N GLN A 70 -24.06 -1.15 -8.43
CA GLN A 70 -24.76 0.03 -8.92
C GLN A 70 -26.30 -0.09 -8.86
N PRO A 71 -26.94 -1.22 -9.23
CA PRO A 71 -28.40 -1.35 -9.11
C PRO A 71 -28.89 -1.32 -7.66
N LYS A 72 -28.15 -1.91 -6.71
CA LYS A 72 -28.49 -1.84 -5.27
C LYS A 72 -28.43 -0.39 -4.76
N GLN A 73 -27.43 0.38 -5.18
CA GLN A 73 -27.33 1.80 -4.84
C GLN A 73 -28.50 2.62 -5.41
N GLN A 74 -28.92 2.32 -6.64
CA GLN A 74 -30.10 2.95 -7.24
C GLN A 74 -31.38 2.59 -6.49
N ALA A 75 -31.55 1.33 -6.08
CA ALA A 75 -32.70 0.89 -5.29
C ALA A 75 -32.77 1.58 -3.92
N ILE A 76 -31.64 1.71 -3.21
CA ILE A 76 -31.54 2.46 -1.95
C ILE A 76 -31.99 3.91 -2.14
N ASN A 77 -31.47 4.59 -3.17
CA ASN A 77 -31.83 5.97 -3.45
C ASN A 77 -33.32 6.12 -3.77
N GLN A 78 -33.89 5.19 -4.56
CA GLN A 78 -35.30 5.18 -4.93
C GLN A 78 -36.21 4.99 -3.70
N GLN A 79 -35.88 4.04 -2.82
CA GLN A 79 -36.62 3.80 -1.58
C GLN A 79 -36.53 4.98 -0.61
N ASN A 80 -35.35 5.60 -0.49
CA ASN A 80 -35.19 6.80 0.34
C ASN A 80 -36.10 7.94 -0.15
N LEU A 81 -36.12 8.22 -1.46
CA LEU A 81 -37.01 9.23 -2.05
C LEU A 81 -38.49 8.91 -1.83
N GLU A 82 -38.87 7.63 -1.90
CA GLU A 82 -40.25 7.21 -1.65
C GLU A 82 -40.66 7.47 -0.19
N VAL A 83 -39.81 7.10 0.78
CA VAL A 83 -40.03 7.38 2.21
C VAL A 83 -40.16 8.88 2.46
N GLU A 84 -39.25 9.68 1.90
CA GLU A 84 -39.29 11.14 2.03
C GLU A 84 -40.58 11.74 1.46
N ASN A 85 -41.02 11.25 0.29
CA ASN A 85 -42.27 11.70 -0.32
C ASN A 85 -43.49 11.34 0.52
N LEU A 86 -43.58 10.11 1.05
CA LEU A 86 -44.68 9.68 1.91
C LEU A 86 -44.74 10.50 3.20
N LYS A 87 -43.59 10.80 3.83
CA LYS A 87 -43.50 11.69 4.99
C LYS A 87 -43.98 13.09 4.67
N LYS A 88 -43.57 13.65 3.54
CA LYS A 88 -44.00 14.98 3.09
C LYS A 88 -45.50 15.04 2.80
N GLN A 89 -46.07 14.00 2.18
CA GLN A 89 -47.51 13.90 1.95
C GLN A 89 -48.28 13.86 3.27
N LEU A 90 -47.82 13.06 4.23
CA LEU A 90 -48.44 12.99 5.56
C LEU A 90 -48.35 14.33 6.29
N GLN A 91 -47.23 15.04 6.19
CA GLN A 91 -47.06 16.37 6.81
C GLN A 91 -47.96 17.44 6.18
N THR A 92 -48.17 17.39 4.86
CA THR A 92 -48.90 18.45 4.13
C THR A 92 -50.40 18.20 4.01
N ALA A 93 -50.81 16.93 3.92
CA ALA A 93 -52.20 16.52 3.69
C ALA A 93 -52.76 15.64 4.80
N GLY A 94 -51.98 15.29 5.83
CA GLY A 94 -52.41 14.37 6.89
C GLY A 94 -53.68 14.79 7.61
N ASP A 95 -53.89 16.09 7.82
CA ASP A 95 -55.09 16.64 8.48
C ASP A 95 -56.36 16.55 7.63
N LYS A 96 -56.22 16.20 6.35
CA LYS A 96 -57.33 15.94 5.43
C LYS A 96 -57.65 14.45 5.28
N LEU A 97 -56.81 13.56 5.81
CA LEU A 97 -57.01 12.12 5.79
C LEU A 97 -57.93 11.69 6.94
N SER A 98 -58.70 10.62 6.73
CA SER A 98 -59.34 9.92 7.83
C SER A 98 -58.31 9.27 8.76
N ASP A 99 -58.71 8.95 9.99
CA ASP A 99 -57.82 8.27 10.95
C ASP A 99 -57.29 6.94 10.41
N GLN A 100 -58.12 6.21 9.66
CA GLN A 100 -57.74 4.94 9.04
C GLN A 100 -56.70 5.13 7.92
N GLU A 101 -56.88 6.13 7.05
CA GLU A 101 -55.92 6.44 5.99
C GLU A 101 -54.58 6.93 6.56
N ARG A 102 -54.63 7.80 7.58
CA ARG A 102 -53.44 8.28 8.31
C ARG A 102 -52.68 7.11 8.94
N ALA A 103 -53.37 6.20 9.62
CA ALA A 103 -52.75 5.03 10.24
C ALA A 103 -52.12 4.09 9.19
N SER A 104 -52.79 3.87 8.06
CA SER A 104 -52.26 3.09 6.94
C SER A 104 -50.99 3.71 6.35
N GLN A 105 -50.97 5.03 6.15
CA GLN A 105 -49.81 5.74 5.60
C GLN A 105 -48.62 5.72 6.59
N LEU A 106 -48.87 5.90 7.88
CA LEU A 106 -47.84 5.74 8.92
C LEU A 106 -47.24 4.33 8.93
N LYS A 107 -48.07 3.29 8.82
CA LYS A 107 -47.63 1.90 8.73
C LYS A 107 -46.76 1.66 7.48
N SER A 108 -47.18 2.21 6.34
CA SER A 108 -46.41 2.09 5.09
C SER A 108 -45.04 2.78 5.18
N ILE A 109 -44.97 3.95 5.83
CA ILE A 109 -43.70 4.64 6.08
C ILE A 109 -42.79 3.76 6.95
N ASP A 110 -43.29 3.26 8.08
CA ASP A 110 -42.52 2.41 9.01
C ASP A 110 -42.01 1.13 8.34
N GLU A 111 -42.84 0.47 7.52
CA GLU A 111 -42.45 -0.71 6.75
C GLU A 111 -41.33 -0.38 5.74
N LYS A 112 -41.48 0.70 4.97
CA LYS A 112 -40.48 1.12 3.98
C LYS A 112 -39.18 1.60 4.62
N GLU A 113 -39.23 2.24 5.79
CA GLU A 113 -38.04 2.61 6.54
C GLU A 113 -37.25 1.38 7.00
N LYS A 114 -37.94 0.35 7.52
CA LYS A 114 -37.30 -0.91 7.91
C LYS A 114 -36.69 -1.64 6.74
N ASP A 115 -37.40 -1.68 5.61
CA ASP A 115 -36.89 -2.32 4.39
C ASP A 115 -35.68 -1.57 3.82
N LEU A 116 -35.73 -0.23 3.80
CA LEU A 116 -34.60 0.61 3.41
C LEU A 116 -33.39 0.39 4.32
N GLN A 117 -33.60 0.38 5.64
CA GLN A 117 -32.51 0.15 6.59
C GLN A 117 -31.86 -1.22 6.40
N ARG A 118 -32.67 -2.28 6.20
CA ARG A 118 -32.17 -3.62 5.89
C ARG A 118 -31.39 -3.63 4.57
N LEU A 119 -31.94 -3.03 3.52
CA LEU A 119 -31.29 -2.99 2.21
C LEU A 119 -29.94 -2.26 2.26
N VAL A 120 -29.84 -1.15 3.00
CA VAL A 120 -28.59 -0.40 3.19
C VAL A 120 -27.55 -1.26 3.91
N GLU A 121 -27.94 -1.90 5.01
CA GLU A 121 -27.03 -2.72 5.82
C GLU A 121 -26.54 -3.95 5.05
N ASP A 122 -27.46 -4.68 4.40
CA ASP A 122 -27.13 -5.85 3.59
C ASP A 122 -26.21 -5.47 2.42
N THR A 123 -26.56 -4.40 1.69
CA THR A 123 -25.75 -3.92 0.56
C THR A 123 -24.35 -3.53 0.98
N LYS A 124 -24.22 -2.84 2.11
CA LYS A 124 -22.93 -2.42 2.67
C LYS A 124 -22.09 -3.62 3.09
N ASN A 125 -22.67 -4.58 3.81
CA ASN A 125 -21.98 -5.76 4.29
C ASN A 125 -21.52 -6.66 3.13
N ASP A 126 -22.40 -6.92 2.17
CA ASP A 126 -22.07 -7.71 0.99
C ASP A 126 -20.94 -7.02 0.18
N TYR A 127 -21.03 -5.70 -0.04
CA TYR A 127 -20.01 -4.95 -0.78
C TYR A 127 -18.65 -5.00 -0.09
N GLN A 128 -18.61 -4.79 1.23
CA GLN A 128 -17.37 -4.85 2.00
C GLN A 128 -16.75 -6.25 1.99
N SER A 129 -17.58 -7.29 2.16
CA SER A 129 -17.13 -8.69 2.09
C SER A 129 -16.52 -9.00 0.72
N GLU A 130 -17.25 -8.72 -0.36
CA GLU A 130 -16.77 -9.01 -1.72
C GLU A 130 -15.55 -8.18 -2.10
N MET A 131 -15.47 -6.92 -1.64
CA MET A 131 -14.28 -6.09 -1.83
C MET A 131 -13.06 -6.70 -1.14
N GLY A 132 -13.22 -7.17 0.11
CA GLY A 132 -12.17 -7.86 0.85
C GLY A 132 -11.74 -9.16 0.18
N ASP A 133 -12.69 -9.99 -0.23
CA ASP A 133 -12.41 -11.27 -0.92
C ASP A 133 -11.69 -11.04 -2.26
N THR A 134 -12.17 -10.08 -3.06
CA THR A 134 -11.55 -9.70 -4.34
C THR A 134 -10.12 -9.23 -4.13
N PHE A 135 -9.89 -8.39 -3.11
CA PHE A 135 -8.55 -7.92 -2.77
C PHE A 135 -7.66 -9.07 -2.33
N ASN A 136 -8.11 -9.93 -1.40
CA ASN A 136 -7.32 -11.01 -0.85
C ASN A 136 -6.89 -12.03 -1.92
N GLN A 137 -7.80 -12.40 -2.82
CA GLN A 137 -7.51 -13.30 -3.93
C GLN A 137 -6.42 -12.73 -4.86
N LEU A 138 -6.50 -11.43 -5.16
CA LEU A 138 -5.52 -10.78 -6.01
C LEU A 138 -4.19 -10.56 -5.29
N ALA A 139 -4.23 -10.17 -4.00
CA ALA A 139 -3.07 -9.97 -3.15
C ALA A 139 -2.19 -11.22 -3.07
N GLN A 140 -2.79 -12.41 -2.95
CA GLN A 140 -2.02 -13.66 -2.96
C GLN A 140 -1.19 -13.82 -4.25
N LYS A 141 -1.82 -13.61 -5.41
CA LYS A 141 -1.14 -13.74 -6.71
C LYS A 141 -0.07 -12.66 -6.92
N VAL A 142 -0.36 -11.41 -6.53
CA VAL A 142 0.58 -10.29 -6.65
C VAL A 142 1.75 -10.44 -5.68
N GLY A 143 1.50 -10.94 -4.46
CA GLY A 143 2.54 -11.22 -3.47
C GLY A 143 3.53 -12.28 -3.92
N GLU A 144 3.06 -13.33 -4.61
CA GLU A 144 3.93 -14.33 -5.23
C GLU A 144 4.86 -13.70 -6.30
N VAL A 145 4.30 -12.83 -7.15
CA VAL A 145 5.08 -12.10 -8.17
C VAL A 145 6.06 -11.13 -7.54
N ALA A 146 5.65 -10.40 -6.50
CA ALA A 146 6.51 -9.46 -5.78
C ALA A 146 7.71 -10.18 -5.14
N THR A 147 7.46 -11.31 -4.48
CA THR A 147 8.49 -12.13 -3.86
C THR A 147 9.44 -12.70 -4.90
N THR A 148 8.92 -13.21 -6.01
CA THR A 148 9.72 -13.74 -7.12
C THR A 148 10.60 -12.66 -7.73
N TYR A 149 10.03 -11.47 -7.98
CA TYR A 149 10.77 -10.33 -8.51
C TYR A 149 11.90 -9.89 -7.55
N ALA A 150 11.59 -9.80 -6.26
CA ALA A 150 12.57 -9.44 -5.23
C ALA A 150 13.77 -10.42 -5.21
N GLN A 151 13.49 -11.73 -5.22
CA GLN A 151 14.52 -12.77 -5.24
C GLN A 151 15.38 -12.71 -6.51
N GLN A 152 14.75 -12.59 -7.69
CA GLN A 152 15.46 -12.55 -8.97
C GLN A 152 16.37 -11.31 -9.11
N ASN A 153 16.03 -10.21 -8.46
CA ASN A 153 16.81 -8.97 -8.49
C ASN A 153 17.79 -8.83 -7.32
N GLY A 154 17.94 -9.89 -6.50
CA GLY A 154 18.91 -9.94 -5.40
C GLY A 154 18.55 -9.07 -4.20
N PHE A 155 17.26 -8.78 -3.99
CA PHE A 155 16.78 -8.17 -2.76
C PHE A 155 16.70 -9.23 -1.65
N GLY A 156 17.25 -8.91 -0.48
CA GLY A 156 17.20 -9.78 0.69
C GLY A 156 16.03 -9.49 1.62
N LEU A 157 15.31 -8.38 1.40
CA LEU A 157 14.15 -7.98 2.18
C LEU A 157 13.16 -7.20 1.30
N LEU A 158 11.88 -7.46 1.47
CA LEU A 158 10.77 -6.71 0.88
C LEU A 158 9.94 -6.10 2.01
N ILE A 159 9.74 -4.79 1.98
CA ILE A 159 8.97 -4.04 2.99
C ILE A 159 7.77 -3.39 2.31
N ASP A 160 6.59 -3.52 2.92
CA ASP A 160 5.40 -2.76 2.51
C ASP A 160 5.46 -1.33 3.09
N ALA A 161 5.58 -0.33 2.22
CA ALA A 161 5.53 1.09 2.57
C ALA A 161 4.13 1.69 2.47
N GLY A 162 3.16 0.98 1.88
CA GLY A 162 1.85 1.55 1.58
C GLY A 162 0.83 1.49 2.69
N THR A 163 1.25 1.10 3.89
CA THR A 163 0.38 1.09 5.07
C THR A 163 0.70 2.27 5.98
N GLN A 164 -0.33 2.84 6.61
CA GLN A 164 -0.16 3.92 7.60
C GLN A 164 0.68 3.48 8.83
N GLN A 165 0.86 2.17 9.02
CA GLN A 165 1.69 1.59 10.07
C GLN A 165 3.13 1.32 9.61
N SER A 166 3.46 1.61 8.35
CA SER A 166 4.81 1.40 7.84
C SER A 166 5.79 2.34 8.52
N GLY A 167 6.91 1.79 8.98
CA GLY A 167 8.03 2.56 9.54
C GLY A 167 8.89 3.25 8.47
N VAL A 168 8.53 3.14 7.19
CA VAL A 168 9.29 3.69 6.07
C VAL A 168 8.96 5.18 5.91
N LEU A 169 9.83 6.06 6.38
CA LEU A 169 9.69 7.52 6.19
C LEU A 169 10.15 7.96 4.79
N TRP A 170 11.15 7.28 4.23
CA TRP A 170 11.71 7.56 2.93
C TRP A 170 12.39 6.31 2.37
N ALA A 171 12.21 6.07 1.07
CA ALA A 171 12.92 5.06 0.31
C ALA A 171 13.45 5.68 -0.98
N SER A 172 14.64 5.27 -1.42
CA SER A 172 15.14 5.70 -2.73
C SER A 172 14.24 5.16 -3.84
N PRO A 173 13.99 5.91 -4.93
CA PRO A 173 13.18 5.43 -6.06
C PRO A 173 13.68 4.11 -6.67
N THR A 174 14.98 3.83 -6.59
CA THR A 174 15.59 2.57 -7.07
C THR A 174 15.29 1.35 -6.20
N SER A 175 14.80 1.56 -4.98
CA SER A 175 14.37 0.48 -4.06
C SER A 175 12.87 0.22 -4.15
N ASP A 176 12.08 1.14 -4.71
CA ASP A 176 10.66 0.95 -4.92
C ASP A 176 10.41 0.03 -6.13
N ILE A 177 9.90 -1.16 -5.86
CA ILE A 177 9.61 -2.18 -6.90
C ILE A 177 8.14 -2.17 -7.33
N THR A 178 7.30 -1.28 -6.80
CA THR A 178 5.83 -1.26 -7.01
C THR A 178 5.47 -1.35 -8.49
N GLN A 179 6.03 -0.46 -9.32
CA GLN A 179 5.73 -0.44 -10.75
C GLN A 179 6.27 -1.67 -11.49
N ALA A 180 7.42 -2.17 -11.07
CA ALA A 180 8.02 -3.36 -11.68
C ALA A 180 7.18 -4.61 -11.39
N VAL A 181 6.66 -4.73 -10.17
CA VAL A 181 5.75 -5.82 -9.77
C VAL A 181 4.43 -5.74 -10.52
N ILE A 182 3.83 -4.54 -10.67
CA ILE A 182 2.61 -4.35 -11.48
C ILE A 182 2.85 -4.83 -12.91
N THR A 183 3.95 -4.42 -13.53
CA THR A 183 4.30 -4.81 -14.90
C THR A 183 4.51 -6.32 -15.02
N ALA A 184 5.27 -6.93 -14.10
CA ALA A 184 5.52 -8.36 -14.08
C ALA A 184 4.22 -9.16 -13.88
N TYR A 185 3.34 -8.70 -12.99
CA TYR A 185 2.04 -9.31 -12.77
C TYR A 185 1.15 -9.23 -14.00
N ASN A 186 1.05 -8.06 -14.62
CA ASN A 186 0.24 -7.86 -15.82
C ASN A 186 0.72 -8.75 -16.97
N ALA A 187 2.04 -8.91 -17.12
CA ALA A 187 2.62 -9.82 -18.10
C ALA A 187 2.28 -11.30 -17.79
N LYS A 188 2.33 -11.72 -16.52
CA LYS A 188 1.99 -13.09 -16.10
C LYS A 188 0.49 -13.40 -16.21
N SER A 189 -0.38 -12.45 -15.85
CA SER A 189 -1.83 -12.63 -15.81
C SER A 189 -2.48 -12.60 -17.19
N GLY A 190 -1.88 -11.91 -18.17
CA GLY A 190 -2.43 -11.78 -19.52
C GLY A 190 -3.72 -10.96 -19.60
N VAL A 191 -4.17 -10.34 -18.49
CA VAL A 191 -5.36 -9.50 -18.47
C VAL A 191 -5.03 -8.18 -19.19
N PRO A 192 -5.77 -7.82 -20.25
CA PRO A 192 -5.50 -6.59 -20.99
C PRO A 192 -5.73 -5.38 -20.10
N ALA A 193 -5.00 -4.30 -20.37
CA ALA A 193 -5.22 -3.04 -19.68
C ALA A 193 -6.68 -2.58 -19.90
N PRO A 194 -7.39 -2.14 -18.86
CA PRO A 194 -8.70 -1.54 -19.03
C PRO A 194 -8.61 -0.37 -20.02
N ALA A 195 -9.62 -0.21 -20.88
CA ALA A 195 -9.69 0.95 -21.77
C ALA A 195 -9.64 2.23 -20.91
N SER A 196 -8.62 3.04 -21.17
CA SER A 196 -8.01 4.06 -20.31
C SER A 196 -8.99 4.88 -19.45
N VAL A 197 -8.70 4.97 -18.15
CA VAL A 197 -8.54 6.32 -17.57
C VAL A 197 -7.18 6.84 -18.04
N PRO A 198 -7.10 8.05 -18.59
CA PRO A 198 -5.87 8.54 -19.22
C PRO A 198 -4.73 8.57 -18.20
N SER A 199 -3.61 7.91 -18.54
CA SER A 199 -2.36 8.02 -17.80
C SER A 199 -1.98 9.50 -17.68
N ALA A 200 -1.74 9.95 -16.44
CA ALA A 200 -1.19 11.28 -16.18
C ALA A 200 0.03 11.54 -17.07
N PRO A 201 0.18 12.75 -17.63
CA PRO A 201 1.24 13.05 -18.58
C PRO A 201 2.59 12.92 -17.89
N THR A 202 3.49 12.14 -18.49
CA THR A 202 4.90 12.08 -18.12
C THR A 202 5.48 13.50 -18.10
N PRO A 203 6.08 13.99 -17.00
CA PRO A 203 6.77 15.27 -17.03
C PRO A 203 7.95 15.18 -18.02
N GLN A 204 7.82 15.88 -19.15
CA GLN A 204 8.93 16.08 -20.07
C GLN A 204 9.98 16.93 -19.36
N HIS A 205 11.13 16.33 -19.08
CA HIS A 205 12.34 17.06 -18.69
C HIS A 205 12.82 17.87 -19.89
N THR A 206 12.52 19.16 -19.91
CA THR A 206 13.23 20.12 -20.76
C THR A 206 14.56 20.47 -20.07
N PRO A 207 15.72 20.32 -20.72
CA PRO A 207 16.98 20.73 -20.12
C PRO A 207 17.04 22.26 -20.03
N ALA A 208 17.21 22.77 -18.80
CA ALA A 208 17.37 24.19 -18.55
C ALA A 208 18.67 24.69 -19.21
N ALA A 209 18.53 25.65 -20.13
CA ALA A 209 19.63 26.43 -20.64
C ALA A 209 20.23 27.29 -19.51
N HIS A 210 21.53 27.14 -19.32
CA HIS A 210 22.36 27.97 -18.47
C HIS A 210 22.58 29.31 -19.19
N THR A 211 22.00 30.39 -18.69
CA THR A 211 22.47 31.74 -19.02
C THR A 211 23.22 32.28 -17.81
N GLY A 212 24.54 32.34 -17.95
CA GLY A 212 25.42 32.98 -16.99
C GLY A 212 25.17 34.49 -16.96
N ALA A 213 25.01 35.03 -15.77
CA ALA A 213 25.13 36.45 -15.51
C ALA A 213 26.22 36.65 -14.45
N THR A 214 27.42 36.94 -14.91
CA THR A 214 28.54 37.47 -14.14
C THR A 214 28.18 38.83 -13.56
N GLY A 215 27.94 38.89 -12.25
CA GLY A 215 27.92 40.14 -11.49
C GLY A 215 29.34 40.50 -11.05
N ALA A 216 29.95 41.47 -11.72
CA ALA A 216 31.21 42.07 -11.29
C ALA A 216 30.92 43.44 -10.64
N HIS A 217 31.23 43.50 -9.35
CA HIS A 217 31.39 44.68 -8.50
C HIS A 217 32.22 45.77 -9.19
N THR A 218 31.77 47.04 -9.14
CA THR A 218 32.69 48.18 -9.20
C THR A 218 32.18 49.33 -8.33
N THR A 219 33.08 49.73 -7.46
CA THR A 219 33.13 50.81 -6.48
C THR A 219 33.10 52.20 -7.13
N ALA A 220 32.51 53.20 -6.48
CA ALA A 220 33.06 54.57 -6.44
C ALA A 220 32.33 55.47 -5.42
N SER A 221 33.12 56.01 -4.49
CA SER A 221 32.81 57.17 -3.65
C SER A 221 32.79 58.47 -4.47
N HIS A 222 31.89 59.40 -4.15
CA HIS A 222 32.14 60.80 -3.72
C HIS A 222 30.81 61.55 -3.59
#